data_AF-A0A2A6FGL6-F1
#
_entry.id   AF-A0A2A6FGL6-F1
#
_cell.length_a   1.000
_cell.length_b   1.000
_cell.length_c   1.000
_cell.angle_alpha   90.00
_cell.angle_beta   90.00
_cell.angle_gamma   90.00
#
_symmetry.space_group_name_H-M   'P 1'
#
loop_
_entity.id
_entity.type
_entity.pdbx_description
1 polymer ?
#
loop_
_entity_poly.entity_id
_entity_poly.type
_entity_poly.pdbx_seq_one_letter_code
_entity_poly.pdbx_strand_id
1 'polypeptide(L)' 'MRPEDRATCKRVIDQVTADAKWYSTSIDGEVLASTTLTLFQAGVINETNLLAHVRARRHDFTKPAG' A
#
# COMPACT_ATOMS: atom_id res chain seq x y z
N MET A 1 4.27 -0.13 17.77
CA MET A 1 3.33 0.54 16.84
C MET A 1 2.13 0.99 17.62
N ARG A 2 1.79 2.27 17.54
CA ARG A 2 0.57 2.80 18.14
C ARG A 2 -0.63 2.30 17.33
N PRO A 3 -1.81 2.13 17.94
CA PRO A 3 -3.02 1.69 17.22
C PRO A 3 -3.40 2.62 16.05
N GLU A 4 -3.05 3.90 16.15
CA GLU A 4 -3.25 4.94 15.13
C GLU A 4 -2.45 4.67 13.84
N ASP A 5 -1.22 4.17 13.99
CA ASP A 5 -0.34 3.78 12.87
C ASP A 5 -0.96 2.64 12.06
N ARG A 6 -1.62 1.70 12.76
CA ARG A 6 -2.25 0.51 12.18
C ARG A 6 -3.49 0.86 11.37
N ALA A 7 -4.28 1.83 11.83
CA ALA A 7 -5.44 2.33 11.11
C ALA A 7 -5.04 3.02 9.80
N THR A 8 -3.96 3.82 9.83
CA THR A 8 -3.42 4.51 8.67
C THR A 8 -2.90 3.53 7.61
N CYS A 9 -2.06 2.56 8.02
CA CYS A 9 -1.58 1.51 7.11
C CYS A 9 -2.74 0.73 6.48
N LYS A 10 -3.76 0.37 7.28
CA LYS A 10 -4.91 -0.38 6.76
C LYS A 10 -5.68 0.42 5.69
N ARG A 11 -5.93 1.72 5.90
CA ARG A 11 -6.62 2.57 4.92
C ARG A 11 -5.87 2.67 3.60
N VAL A 12 -4.55 2.86 3.66
CA VAL A 12 -3.71 2.92 2.45
C VAL A 12 -3.76 1.61 1.68
N ILE A 13 -3.63 0.47 2.37
CA ILE A 13 -3.72 -0.86 1.76
C ILE A 13 -5.10 -1.06 1.10
N ASP A 14 -6.18 -0.69 1.80
CA ASP A 14 -7.55 -0.82 1.30
C ASP A 14 -7.77 0.01 0.03
N GLN A 15 -7.32 1.28 0.03
CA GLN A 15 -7.39 2.16 -1.14
C GLN A 15 -6.59 1.64 -2.34
N VAL A 16 -5.39 1.12 -2.11
CA VAL A 16 -4.55 0.58 -3.19
C VAL A 16 -5.12 -0.73 -3.74
N THR A 17 -5.68 -1.57 -2.87
CA THR A 17 -6.38 -2.80 -3.28
C THR A 17 -7.64 -2.48 -4.08
N ALA A 18 -8.40 -1.46 -3.64
CA ALA A 18 -9.57 -0.98 -4.36
C ALA A 18 -9.18 -0.44 -5.73
N ASP A 19 -8.11 0.38 -5.83
CA ASP A 19 -7.58 0.90 -7.09
C ASP A 19 -7.21 -0.22 -8.07
N ALA A 20 -6.49 -1.26 -7.62
CA ALA A 20 -6.10 -2.35 -8.52
C ALA A 20 -7.23 -3.26 -8.98
N LYS A 21 -8.33 -3.36 -8.22
CA LYS A 21 -9.55 -4.03 -8.70
C LYS A 21 -10.08 -3.38 -9.99
N TRP A 22 -9.87 -2.07 -10.18
CA TRP A 22 -10.25 -1.38 -11.42
C TRP A 22 -9.33 -1.71 -12.59
N TYR A 23 -8.06 -2.06 -12.33
CA TYR A 23 -7.07 -2.31 -13.37
C TYR A 23 -6.96 -3.79 -13.78
N SER A 24 -7.83 -4.68 -13.28
CA SER A 24 -7.73 -6.14 -13.47
C SER A 24 -6.34 -6.70 -13.15
N THR A 25 -5.57 -6.02 -12.30
CA THR A 25 -4.24 -6.44 -11.87
C THR A 25 -4.35 -7.17 -10.55
N SER A 26 -3.76 -8.35 -10.46
CA SER A 26 -3.67 -9.08 -9.21
C SER A 26 -2.63 -8.42 -8.32
N ILE A 27 -3.06 -7.89 -7.17
CA ILE A 27 -2.16 -7.34 -6.15
C ILE A 27 -1.73 -8.42 -5.19
N ASP A 28 -0.42 -8.48 -4.96
CA ASP A 28 0.16 -9.25 -3.87
C ASP A 28 -0.02 -8.48 -2.54
N GLY A 29 -1.05 -8.85 -1.79
CA GLY A 29 -1.44 -8.16 -0.55
C GLY A 29 -0.35 -8.21 0.53
N GLU A 30 0.49 -9.24 0.54
CA GLU A 30 1.61 -9.37 1.48
C GLU A 30 2.74 -8.40 1.13
N VAL A 31 3.09 -8.27 -0.15
CA VAL A 31 4.09 -7.31 -0.63
C VAL A 31 3.60 -5.87 -0.41
N LEU A 32 2.32 -5.60 -0.65
CA LEU A 32 1.70 -4.31 -0.39
C LEU A 32 1.76 -3.94 1.10
N ALA A 33 1.37 -4.87 1.99
CA ALA A 33 1.42 -4.65 3.43
C ALA A 33 2.85 -4.42 3.94
N SER A 34 3.80 -5.23 3.47
CA SER A 34 5.22 -5.11 3.83
C SER A 34 5.79 -3.76 3.35
N THR A 35 5.52 -3.37 2.10
CA THR A 35 5.97 -2.10 1.53
C THR A 35 5.40 -0.91 2.30
N THR A 36 4.10 -0.94 2.61
CA THR A 36 3.44 0.10 3.41
C THR A 36 4.07 0.20 4.80
N LEU A 37 4.35 -0.94 5.44
CA LEU A 37 4.98 -0.99 6.76
C LEU A 37 6.41 -0.44 6.75
N THR A 38 7.22 -0.82 5.76
CA THR A 38 8.60 -0.33 5.59
C THR A 38 8.64 1.18 5.39
N LEU A 39 7.75 1.72 4.55
CA LEU A 39 7.64 3.17 4.34
C LEU A 39 7.22 3.90 5.62
N PHE A 40 6.26 3.34 6.36
CA PHE A 40 5.83 3.89 7.63
C PHE A 40 6.96 3.91 8.66
N GLN A 41 7.71 2.81 8.78
CA GLN A 41 8.88 2.70 9.67
C GLN A 41 10.03 3.63 9.24
N ALA A 42 10.17 3.94 7.95
CA ALA A 42 11.13 4.90 7.43
C ALA A 42 10.76 6.37 7.73
N GLY A 43 9.62 6.62 8.40
CA GLY A 43 9.18 7.95 8.80
C GLY A 43 8.11 8.56 7.90
N VAL A 44 7.59 7.82 6.91
CA VAL A 44 6.46 8.25 6.07
C VAL A 44 5.14 8.00 6.82
N ILE A 45 4.91 8.82 7.85
CA ILE A 45 3.77 8.69 8.77
C ILE A 45 2.49 9.38 8.25
N ASN A 46 2.60 10.27 7.27
CA ASN A 46 1.45 10.96 6.69
C ASN A 46 0.73 10.05 5.67
N GLU A 47 -0.58 9.84 5.86
CA GLU A 47 -1.41 8.96 5.02
C GLU A 47 -1.30 9.29 3.53
N THR A 48 -1.39 10.58 3.16
CA THR A 48 -1.32 11.03 1.77
C THR A 48 0.04 10.78 1.16
N ASN A 49 1.12 11.03 1.92
CA ASN A 49 2.48 10.79 1.47
C ASN A 49 2.74 9.28 1.33
N LEU A 50 2.30 8.49 2.32
CA LEU A 50 2.40 7.04 2.32
C LEU A 50 1.67 6.44 1.10
N LEU A 51 0.45 6.92 0.82
CA LEU A 51 -0.31 6.51 -0.35
C LEU A 51 0.40 6.85 -1.66
N ALA A 52 0.98 8.05 -1.77
CA ALA A 52 1.74 8.45 -2.96
C ALA A 52 2.97 7.56 -3.17
N HIS A 53 3.74 7.28 -2.12
CA HIS A 53 4.90 6.39 -2.18
C HIS A 53 4.52 4.94 -2.50
N VAL A 54 3.47 4.41 -1.90
CA VAL A 54 2.97 3.06 -2.18
C VAL A 54 2.45 2.97 -3.61
N ARG A 55 1.71 3.97 -4.10
CA ARG A 55 1.25 4.02 -5.51
C ARG A 55 2.39 4.15 -6.51
N ALA A 56 3.45 4.89 -6.18
CA ALA A 56 4.64 4.97 -7.03
C ALA A 56 5.33 3.60 -7.17
N ARG A 57 5.26 2.75 -6.13
CA ARG A 57 5.75 1.37 -6.12
C ARG A 57 4.71 0.34 -6.53
N ARG A 58 3.59 0.76 -7.14
CA ARG A 58 2.51 -0.15 -7.55
C ARG A 58 3.01 -1.31 -8.40
N HIS A 59 3.96 -1.03 -9.29
CA HIS A 59 4.58 -2.04 -10.14
C HIS A 59 5.28 -3.18 -9.36
N ASP A 60 5.79 -2.93 -8.15
CA ASP A 60 6.47 -3.95 -7.34
C ASP A 60 5.50 -5.02 -6.79
N PHE A 61 4.22 -4.67 -6.62
CA PHE A 61 3.22 -5.57 -6.05
C PHE A 61 2.02 -5.85 -6.97
N THR A 62 1.94 -5.22 -8.14
CA THR A 62 1.01 -5.61 -9.20
C THR A 62 1.69 -6.60 -10.13
N LYS A 63 1.19 -7.84 -10.17
CA LYS A 63 1.56 -8.78 -11.22
C LYS A 63 0.64 -8.53 -12.43
N PRO A 64 1.16 -8.52 -13.67
CA PRO A 64 0.29 -8.51 -14.84
C PRO A 64 -0.63 -9.73 -14.75
N ALA A 65 -1.93 -9.50 -14.86
CA ALA A 65 -2.87 -10.61 -15.04
C ALA A 65 -2.55 -11.24 -16.39
N GLY A 66 -2.02 -12.47 -16.35
CA GLY A 66 -1.78 -13.28 -17.53
C GLY A 66 -3.06 -13.71 -18.21
#